data_AF-B7R0E4-F1
#
_entry.id   AF-B7R0E4-F1
#
_cell.length_a   1.000
_cell.length_b   1.000
_cell.length_c   1.000
_cell.angle_alpha   90.00
_cell.angle_beta   90.00
_cell.angle_gamma   90.00
#
_symmetry.space_group_name_H-M   'P 1'
#
loop_
_entity.id
_entity.type
_entity.pdbx_description
1 polymer ?
#
loop_
_entity_poly.entity_id
_entity_poly.type
_entity_poly.pdbx_seq_one_letter_code
_entity_poly.pdbx_strand_id
1 'polypeptide(L)'
;MTNLPELTKSVNVVPGGYCPVFDDVAKNGREAVDALEDLKSIGISLDTIEKDVEKGLTSKAVDDEVHELLEKGISKETITRETKRGVPVSELKEKIDYLLDLGIPPEVINNEVRHGATIEETVENVKYLLSTGMKEESVGTVVKYEAEHGITIKALRRYADDLVEMGVSRDQVGHVIEETAKHGTPASSLVQGLGMSLETLEDISLGELKITVDGKKTTLYKLGEVGLDDSTKYVVGTIKGDQKKGLIHILLRHVWGYEMTSPKKPVTAFWPLGQRIMVNGEVKQLPKVFNSEEELVEFLKEVVNKALKDPDYASKFNGGGKVVLTVDLKKLGINVEGIEEVELVFLKAKGSSNYYLKTAYPTRGNKVLEYRKWSSEWVVTG
;
A
#
# COMPACT_ATOMS: atom_id res chain seq x y z
N MET A 1 23.78 8.20 -60.61
CA MET A 1 24.70 8.59 -59.50
C MET A 1 23.99 9.67 -58.72
N THR A 2 23.29 9.27 -57.66
CA THR A 2 22.50 10.15 -56.78
C THR A 2 23.29 10.30 -55.48
N ASN A 3 23.51 11.54 -55.06
CA ASN A 3 24.32 11.92 -53.91
C ASN A 3 23.70 11.41 -52.60
N LEU A 4 24.47 10.64 -51.81
CA LEU A 4 24.24 10.44 -50.38
C LEU A 4 24.65 11.72 -49.62
N PRO A 5 23.78 12.34 -48.80
CA PRO A 5 24.18 13.47 -47.95
C PRO A 5 24.72 13.00 -46.58
N GLU A 6 25.85 13.58 -46.19
CA GLU A 6 26.24 14.04 -44.84
C GLU A 6 26.15 13.13 -43.59
N LEU A 7 26.07 11.81 -43.70
CA LEU A 7 26.32 10.91 -42.55
C LEU A 7 27.82 10.72 -42.20
N THR A 8 28.74 11.24 -43.02
CA THR A 8 30.18 10.96 -42.91
C THR A 8 31.00 12.01 -42.16
N LYS A 9 30.42 13.12 -41.68
CA LYS A 9 31.21 14.28 -41.21
C LYS A 9 31.43 14.43 -39.70
N SER A 10 30.98 13.49 -38.86
CA SER A 10 31.22 13.60 -37.41
C SER A 10 31.47 12.26 -36.70
N VAL A 11 32.38 11.44 -37.22
CA VAL A 11 32.86 10.25 -36.51
C VAL A 11 34.38 10.21 -36.56
N ASN A 12 35.02 10.25 -35.39
CA ASN A 12 36.42 9.85 -35.25
C ASN A 12 36.49 8.35 -35.52
N VAL A 13 36.71 7.97 -36.77
CA VAL A 13 36.90 6.57 -37.17
C VAL A 13 38.23 6.09 -36.59
N VAL A 14 38.16 5.28 -35.54
CA VAL A 14 39.31 4.49 -35.07
C VAL A 14 39.57 3.40 -36.12
N PRO A 15 40.79 3.26 -36.66
CA PRO A 15 41.07 2.25 -37.67
C PRO A 15 40.99 0.86 -37.02
N GLY A 16 39.98 0.06 -37.36
CA GLY A 16 39.84 -1.34 -36.94
C GLY A 16 38.54 -1.72 -36.21
N GLY A 17 37.61 -0.78 -35.97
CA GLY A 17 36.29 -1.08 -35.41
C GLY A 17 35.25 -1.38 -36.49
N TYR A 18 34.72 -2.59 -36.52
CA TYR A 18 33.51 -2.93 -37.27
C TYR A 18 32.34 -2.18 -36.62
N CYS A 19 31.58 -1.38 -37.38
CA CYS A 19 30.40 -0.69 -36.85
C CYS A 19 29.13 -1.36 -37.44
N PRO A 20 28.39 -2.14 -36.63
CA PRO A 20 27.26 -2.96 -37.07
C PRO A 20 26.16 -2.21 -37.81
N VAL A 21 26.00 -0.91 -37.55
CA VAL A 21 25.02 -0.07 -38.25
C VAL A 21 25.37 0.08 -39.73
N PHE A 22 26.67 0.15 -40.10
CA PHE A 22 27.04 0.20 -41.52
C PHE A 22 26.78 -1.12 -42.24
N ASP A 23 26.93 -2.25 -41.55
CA ASP A 23 26.57 -3.56 -42.12
C ASP A 23 25.06 -3.66 -42.34
N ASP A 24 24.27 -3.15 -41.40
CA ASP A 24 22.83 -3.09 -41.52
C ASP A 24 22.42 -2.22 -42.72
N VAL A 25 23.01 -1.04 -42.88
CA VAL A 25 22.79 -0.17 -44.06
C VAL A 25 23.26 -0.85 -45.35
N ALA A 26 24.37 -1.57 -45.34
CA ALA A 26 24.86 -2.27 -46.53
C ALA A 26 23.92 -3.42 -46.95
N LYS A 27 23.30 -4.09 -45.97
CA LYS A 27 22.36 -5.21 -46.21
C LYS A 27 20.95 -4.74 -46.58
N ASN A 28 20.44 -3.74 -45.86
CA ASN A 28 19.04 -3.31 -45.93
C ASN A 28 18.85 -1.98 -46.69
N GLY A 29 19.92 -1.32 -47.10
CA GLY A 29 19.91 -0.22 -48.05
C GLY A 29 19.13 1.00 -47.56
N ARG A 30 18.22 1.48 -48.41
CA ARG A 30 17.50 2.74 -48.19
C ARG A 30 16.61 2.72 -46.94
N GLU A 31 16.00 1.58 -46.65
CA GLU A 31 15.10 1.41 -45.50
C GLU A 31 15.82 1.62 -44.17
N ALA A 32 17.05 1.08 -44.04
CA ALA A 32 17.87 1.33 -42.86
C ALA A 32 18.28 2.81 -42.73
N VAL A 33 18.58 3.49 -43.84
CA VAL A 33 18.92 4.92 -43.82
C VAL A 33 17.72 5.76 -43.38
N ASP A 34 16.54 5.51 -43.94
CA ASP A 34 15.33 6.26 -43.59
C ASP A 34 14.95 6.04 -42.10
N ALA A 35 15.09 4.80 -41.60
CA ALA A 35 14.91 4.48 -40.17
C ALA A 35 15.90 5.22 -39.25
N LEU A 36 17.19 5.28 -39.63
CA LEU A 36 18.21 6.01 -38.87
C LEU A 36 17.93 7.53 -38.84
N GLU A 37 17.45 8.09 -39.94
CA GLU A 37 17.05 9.50 -40.01
C GLU A 37 15.88 9.78 -39.07
N ASP A 38 14.88 8.89 -39.00
CA ASP A 38 13.72 9.06 -38.13
C ASP A 38 14.08 8.91 -36.64
N LEU A 39 14.81 7.86 -36.27
CA LEU A 39 15.32 7.65 -34.90
C LEU A 39 16.14 8.85 -34.41
N LYS A 40 16.97 9.43 -35.28
CA LYS A 40 17.72 10.65 -34.99
C LYS A 40 16.79 11.86 -34.79
N SER A 41 15.70 11.95 -35.55
CA SER A 41 14.68 13.01 -35.41
C SER A 41 13.97 12.96 -34.05
N ILE A 42 13.79 11.75 -33.49
CA ILE A 42 13.22 11.50 -32.15
C ILE A 42 14.24 11.80 -31.03
N GLY A 43 15.53 11.85 -31.38
CA GLY A 43 16.62 12.20 -30.48
C GLY A 43 17.40 11.01 -29.93
N ILE A 44 17.29 9.85 -30.58
CA ILE A 44 18.04 8.63 -30.24
C ILE A 44 19.42 8.71 -30.88
N SER A 45 20.46 8.40 -30.11
CA SER A 45 21.85 8.45 -30.60
C SER A 45 22.20 7.20 -31.40
N LEU A 46 23.11 7.36 -32.38
CA LEU A 46 23.64 6.25 -33.16
C LEU A 46 24.27 5.17 -32.27
N ASP A 47 25.03 5.56 -31.23
CA ASP A 47 25.62 4.65 -30.25
C ASP A 47 24.58 3.79 -29.52
N THR A 48 23.35 4.30 -29.35
CA THR A 48 22.27 3.50 -28.74
C THR A 48 21.72 2.49 -29.74
N ILE A 49 21.49 2.93 -30.98
CA ILE A 49 21.01 2.08 -32.07
C ILE A 49 22.01 0.95 -32.35
N GLU A 50 23.31 1.25 -32.31
CA GLU A 50 24.38 0.27 -32.51
C GLU A 50 24.29 -0.88 -31.50
N LYS A 51 23.95 -0.61 -30.23
CA LYS A 51 23.77 -1.67 -29.22
C LYS A 51 22.62 -2.63 -29.55
N ASP A 52 21.53 -2.13 -30.13
CA ASP A 52 20.42 -2.99 -30.57
C ASP A 52 20.81 -3.78 -31.83
N VAL A 53 21.54 -3.16 -32.76
CA VAL A 53 22.04 -3.82 -33.97
C VAL A 53 23.09 -4.89 -33.64
N GLU A 54 23.94 -4.66 -32.64
CA GLU A 54 24.87 -5.65 -32.08
C GLU A 54 24.15 -6.89 -31.53
N LYS A 55 22.95 -6.71 -30.97
CA LYS A 55 22.07 -7.80 -30.51
C LYS A 55 21.32 -8.50 -31.65
N GLY A 56 21.52 -8.06 -32.90
CA GLY A 56 21.00 -8.68 -34.11
C GLY A 56 19.74 -8.04 -34.67
N LEU A 57 19.29 -6.89 -34.15
CA LEU A 57 18.19 -6.14 -34.73
C LEU A 57 18.65 -5.37 -35.98
N THR A 58 17.72 -5.05 -36.87
CA THR A 58 17.97 -4.07 -37.94
C THR A 58 17.61 -2.67 -37.47
N SER A 59 18.16 -1.63 -38.08
CA SER A 59 17.79 -0.23 -37.75
C SER A 59 16.30 0.02 -37.98
N LYS A 60 15.70 -0.67 -38.96
CA LYS A 60 14.25 -0.62 -39.20
C LYS A 60 13.45 -1.26 -38.06
N ALA A 61 13.89 -2.40 -37.53
CA ALA A 61 13.23 -3.03 -36.39
C ALA A 61 13.28 -2.12 -35.15
N VAL A 62 14.43 -1.46 -34.91
CA VAL A 62 14.56 -0.47 -33.82
C VAL A 62 13.59 0.70 -34.01
N ASP A 63 13.47 1.20 -35.24
CA ASP A 63 12.51 2.26 -35.60
C ASP A 63 11.05 1.84 -35.41
N ASP A 64 10.68 0.62 -35.81
CA ASP A 64 9.35 0.06 -35.60
C ASP A 64 9.02 -0.09 -34.11
N GLU A 65 9.98 -0.53 -33.28
CA GLU A 65 9.81 -0.64 -31.83
C GLU A 65 9.58 0.73 -31.17
N VAL A 66 10.28 1.77 -31.60
CA VAL A 66 10.06 3.14 -31.11
C VAL A 66 8.65 3.61 -31.47
N HIS A 67 8.21 3.39 -32.71
CA HIS A 67 6.87 3.75 -33.15
C HIS A 67 5.78 3.00 -32.37
N GLU A 68 5.97 1.71 -32.09
CA GLU A 68 5.05 0.92 -31.27
C GLU A 68 4.93 1.51 -29.84
N LEU A 69 6.05 1.92 -29.23
CA LEU A 69 6.02 2.57 -27.91
C LEU A 69 5.27 3.90 -27.94
N LEU A 70 5.47 4.71 -28.99
CA LEU A 70 4.75 5.97 -29.18
C LEU A 70 3.25 5.74 -29.37
N GLU A 71 2.85 4.73 -30.15
CA GLU A 71 1.45 4.34 -30.35
C GLU A 71 0.80 3.88 -29.04
N LYS A 72 1.56 3.20 -28.18
CA LYS A 72 1.14 2.82 -26.82
C LYS A 72 1.09 4.02 -25.85
N GLY A 73 1.39 5.23 -26.28
CA GLY A 73 1.29 6.45 -25.47
C GLY A 73 2.52 6.75 -24.61
N ILE A 74 3.63 6.07 -24.83
CA ILE A 74 4.92 6.43 -24.20
C ILE A 74 5.44 7.69 -24.89
N SER A 75 5.92 8.65 -24.10
CA SER A 75 6.35 9.93 -24.66
C SER A 75 7.74 9.83 -25.32
N LYS A 76 7.98 10.65 -26.35
CA LYS A 76 9.32 10.83 -26.93
C LYS A 76 10.35 11.23 -25.86
N GLU A 77 9.95 12.04 -24.87
CA GLU A 77 10.82 12.42 -23.76
C GLU A 77 11.27 11.20 -22.95
N THR A 78 10.35 10.29 -22.63
CA THR A 78 10.63 9.05 -21.90
C THR A 78 11.63 8.19 -22.65
N ILE A 79 11.36 7.91 -23.93
CA ILE A 79 12.23 7.08 -24.79
C ILE A 79 13.63 7.70 -24.88
N THR A 80 13.70 9.01 -25.16
CA THR A 80 14.97 9.72 -25.29
C THR A 80 15.74 9.81 -23.97
N ARG A 81 15.08 9.90 -22.81
CA ARG A 81 15.76 9.91 -21.50
C ARG A 81 16.37 8.55 -21.16
N GLU A 82 15.66 7.46 -21.42
CA GLU A 82 16.15 6.10 -21.16
C GLU A 82 17.27 5.71 -22.12
N THR A 83 17.12 5.99 -23.41
CA THR A 83 18.17 5.73 -24.42
C THR A 83 19.44 6.55 -24.14
N LYS A 84 19.32 7.80 -23.68
CA LYS A 84 20.48 8.60 -23.21
C LYS A 84 21.19 8.02 -21.99
N ARG A 85 20.49 7.24 -21.16
CA ARG A 85 21.08 6.46 -20.05
C ARG A 85 21.79 5.19 -20.55
N GLY A 86 21.77 4.95 -21.86
CA GLY A 86 22.45 3.85 -22.53
C GLY A 86 21.63 2.56 -22.61
N VAL A 87 20.33 2.63 -22.29
CA VAL A 87 19.40 1.50 -22.38
C VAL A 87 19.05 1.26 -23.86
N PRO A 88 19.29 0.05 -24.40
CA PRO A 88 18.87 -0.31 -25.76
C PRO A 88 17.33 -0.24 -25.90
N VAL A 89 16.83 0.13 -27.08
CA VAL A 89 15.40 0.27 -27.36
C VAL A 89 14.66 -1.05 -27.14
N SER A 90 15.25 -2.17 -27.55
CA SER A 90 14.67 -3.50 -27.38
C SER A 90 14.41 -3.85 -25.90
N GLU A 91 15.39 -3.53 -25.04
CA GLU A 91 15.31 -3.75 -23.59
C GLU A 91 14.33 -2.79 -22.93
N LEU A 92 14.28 -1.54 -23.40
CA LEU A 92 13.31 -0.55 -22.95
C LEU A 92 11.87 -0.99 -23.28
N LYS A 93 11.66 -1.50 -24.49
CA LYS A 93 10.37 -2.02 -24.95
C LYS A 93 9.88 -3.18 -24.07
N GLU A 94 10.73 -4.18 -23.84
CA GLU A 94 10.40 -5.34 -23.00
C GLU A 94 9.90 -4.91 -21.60
N LYS A 95 10.58 -3.94 -20.98
CA LYS A 95 10.21 -3.44 -19.65
C LYS A 95 8.92 -2.63 -19.65
N ILE A 96 8.69 -1.82 -20.69
CA ILE A 96 7.45 -1.07 -20.82
C ILE A 96 6.28 -2.02 -21.07
N ASP A 97 6.44 -2.99 -21.96
CA ASP A 97 5.42 -3.99 -22.25
C ASP A 97 5.04 -4.75 -20.97
N TYR A 98 6.01 -5.14 -20.15
CA TYR A 98 5.75 -5.71 -18.82
C TYR A 98 4.89 -4.81 -17.91
N LEU A 99 5.15 -3.50 -17.86
CA LEU A 99 4.36 -2.57 -17.04
C LEU A 99 2.94 -2.39 -17.59
N LEU A 100 2.81 -2.30 -18.92
CA LEU A 100 1.52 -2.17 -19.59
C LEU A 100 0.66 -3.42 -19.44
N ASP A 101 1.27 -4.61 -19.49
CA ASP A 101 0.61 -5.90 -19.28
C ASP A 101 0.08 -6.04 -17.84
N LEU A 102 0.73 -5.40 -16.87
CA LEU A 102 0.24 -5.26 -15.49
C LEU A 102 -0.85 -4.19 -15.33
N GLY A 103 -1.27 -3.56 -16.43
CA GLY A 103 -2.30 -2.53 -16.46
C GLY A 103 -1.85 -1.17 -15.93
N ILE A 104 -0.54 -0.92 -15.83
CA ILE A 104 -0.01 0.39 -15.42
C ILE A 104 -0.13 1.34 -16.61
N PRO A 105 -0.85 2.48 -16.46
CA PRO A 105 -1.09 3.35 -17.61
C PRO A 105 0.18 4.05 -18.12
N PRO A 106 0.32 4.27 -19.44
CA PRO A 106 1.44 5.00 -20.03
C PRO A 106 1.68 6.37 -19.41
N GLU A 107 0.62 7.09 -19.03
CA GLU A 107 0.72 8.39 -18.37
C GLU A 107 1.41 8.29 -17.00
N VAL A 108 1.22 7.20 -16.26
CA VAL A 108 1.91 6.95 -14.99
C VAL A 108 3.39 6.65 -15.25
N ILE A 109 3.68 5.78 -16.22
CA ILE A 109 5.06 5.44 -16.62
C ILE A 109 5.83 6.71 -17.02
N ASN A 110 5.23 7.54 -17.88
CA ASN A 110 5.82 8.81 -18.31
C ASN A 110 6.05 9.76 -17.13
N ASN A 111 5.11 9.83 -16.17
CA ASN A 111 5.24 10.69 -14.99
C ASN A 111 6.37 10.24 -14.06
N GLU A 112 6.57 8.93 -13.85
CA GLU A 112 7.68 8.40 -13.06
C GLU A 112 9.03 8.84 -13.66
N VAL A 113 9.20 8.66 -14.98
CA VAL A 113 10.43 9.05 -15.69
C VAL A 113 10.62 10.56 -15.65
N ARG A 114 9.55 11.34 -15.83
CA ARG A 114 9.58 12.80 -15.70
C ARG A 114 10.09 13.23 -14.33
N HIS A 115 9.68 12.54 -13.26
CA HIS A 115 10.12 12.74 -11.88
C HIS A 115 11.48 12.09 -11.54
N GLY A 116 12.19 11.57 -12.54
CA GLY A 116 13.58 11.18 -12.44
C GLY A 116 13.84 9.68 -12.33
N ALA A 117 12.81 8.85 -12.16
CA ALA A 117 12.96 7.41 -12.14
C ALA A 117 13.48 6.88 -13.48
N THR A 118 14.18 5.74 -13.46
CA THR A 118 14.41 4.93 -14.67
C THR A 118 13.26 3.95 -14.86
N ILE A 119 13.08 3.44 -16.08
CA ILE A 119 12.09 2.39 -16.33
C ILE A 119 12.46 1.11 -15.56
N GLU A 120 13.77 0.83 -15.41
CA GLU A 120 14.24 -0.28 -14.56
C GLU A 120 13.80 -0.11 -13.12
N GLU A 121 14.03 1.06 -12.51
CA GLU A 121 13.60 1.34 -11.13
C GLU A 121 12.08 1.19 -11.00
N THR A 122 11.30 1.64 -11.98
CA THR A 122 9.85 1.46 -12.01
C THR A 122 9.47 -0.02 -12.01
N VAL A 123 10.09 -0.84 -12.87
CA VAL A 123 9.87 -2.29 -12.91
C VAL A 123 10.24 -2.96 -11.58
N GLU A 124 11.38 -2.63 -10.99
CA GLU A 124 11.81 -3.16 -9.70
C GLU A 124 10.84 -2.80 -8.57
N ASN A 125 10.33 -1.57 -8.55
CA ASN A 125 9.36 -1.14 -7.53
C ASN A 125 8.02 -1.87 -7.69
N VAL A 126 7.57 -2.11 -8.92
CA VAL A 126 6.35 -2.91 -9.16
C VAL A 126 6.55 -4.37 -8.74
N LYS A 127 7.67 -4.99 -9.10
CA LYS A 127 8.03 -6.35 -8.66
C LYS A 127 8.09 -6.45 -7.13
N TYR A 128 8.58 -5.40 -6.46
CA TYR A 128 8.57 -5.33 -5.01
C TYR A 128 7.15 -5.38 -4.45
N LEU A 129 6.23 -4.54 -4.95
CA LEU A 129 4.83 -4.52 -4.51
C LEU A 129 4.17 -5.90 -4.67
N LEU A 130 4.37 -6.56 -5.81
CA LEU A 130 3.89 -7.93 -6.06
C LEU A 130 4.46 -8.92 -5.02
N SER A 131 5.76 -8.84 -4.74
CA SER A 131 6.41 -9.70 -3.73
C SER A 131 5.89 -9.50 -2.30
N THR A 132 5.23 -8.37 -2.02
CA THR A 132 4.61 -8.06 -0.72
C THR A 132 3.14 -8.45 -0.63
N GLY A 133 2.64 -9.24 -1.59
CA GLY A 133 1.29 -9.81 -1.59
C GLY A 133 0.25 -8.99 -2.35
N MET A 134 0.66 -7.97 -3.12
CA MET A 134 -0.22 -7.30 -4.08
C MET A 134 -0.46 -8.21 -5.28
N LYS A 135 -1.69 -8.23 -5.80
CA LYS A 135 -2.04 -9.08 -6.95
C LYS A 135 -1.66 -8.43 -8.28
N GLU A 136 -1.21 -9.24 -9.24
CA GLU A 136 -0.87 -8.80 -10.60
C GLU A 136 -2.05 -8.12 -11.29
N GLU A 137 -3.25 -8.67 -11.17
CA GLU A 137 -4.45 -8.09 -11.78
C GLU A 137 -4.90 -6.76 -11.15
N SER A 138 -4.36 -6.41 -9.98
CA SER A 138 -4.76 -5.21 -9.22
C SER A 138 -3.70 -4.11 -9.21
N VAL A 139 -2.42 -4.45 -9.43
CA VAL A 139 -1.31 -3.50 -9.27
C VAL A 139 -1.46 -2.27 -10.17
N GLY A 140 -1.87 -2.43 -11.43
CA GLY A 140 -2.10 -1.31 -12.35
C GLY A 140 -3.17 -0.34 -11.85
N THR A 141 -4.27 -0.88 -11.30
CA THR A 141 -5.37 -0.06 -10.75
C THR A 141 -4.93 0.67 -9.49
N VAL A 142 -4.21 0.00 -8.59
CA VAL A 142 -3.68 0.61 -7.35
C VAL A 142 -2.68 1.70 -7.70
N VAL A 143 -1.70 1.42 -8.56
CA VAL A 143 -0.69 2.38 -8.99
C VAL A 143 -1.32 3.61 -9.64
N LYS A 144 -2.33 3.43 -10.48
CA LYS A 144 -3.10 4.54 -11.06
C LYS A 144 -3.78 5.37 -9.99
N TYR A 145 -4.49 4.72 -9.07
CA TYR A 145 -5.19 5.41 -7.96
C TYR A 145 -4.21 6.22 -7.10
N GLU A 146 -3.07 5.64 -6.73
CA GLU A 146 -2.05 6.33 -5.94
C GLU A 146 -1.44 7.52 -6.72
N ALA A 147 -1.19 7.36 -8.02
CA ALA A 147 -0.70 8.43 -8.89
C ALA A 147 -1.70 9.60 -9.00
N GLU A 148 -3.00 9.34 -9.05
CA GLU A 148 -4.06 10.36 -9.00
C GLU A 148 -4.05 11.15 -7.67
N HIS A 149 -3.47 10.58 -6.61
CA HIS A 149 -3.24 11.24 -5.31
C HIS A 149 -1.82 11.80 -5.18
N GLY A 150 -1.06 11.89 -6.27
CA GLY A 150 0.28 12.47 -6.31
C GLY A 150 1.37 11.56 -5.75
N ILE A 151 1.11 10.26 -5.62
CA ILE A 151 2.06 9.29 -5.07
C ILE A 151 2.74 8.55 -6.22
N THR A 152 4.08 8.64 -6.25
CA THR A 152 4.91 7.89 -7.21
C THR A 152 5.02 6.42 -6.81
N ILE A 153 5.33 5.54 -7.76
CA ILE A 153 5.52 4.11 -7.48
C ILE A 153 6.69 3.92 -6.48
N LYS A 154 7.72 4.76 -6.59
CA LYS A 154 8.83 4.79 -5.62
C LYS A 154 8.36 5.17 -4.21
N ALA A 155 7.45 6.14 -4.07
CA ALA A 155 6.88 6.50 -2.78
C ALA A 155 5.97 5.39 -2.25
N LEU A 156 5.17 4.76 -3.12
CA LEU A 156 4.33 3.62 -2.76
C LEU A 156 5.15 2.45 -2.20
N ARG A 157 6.31 2.15 -2.78
CA ARG A 157 7.27 1.20 -2.22
C ARG A 157 7.75 1.58 -0.81
N ARG A 158 8.06 2.85 -0.57
CA ARG A 158 8.47 3.33 0.76
C ARG A 158 7.34 3.18 1.78
N TYR A 159 6.11 3.52 1.41
CA TYR A 159 4.96 3.30 2.28
C TYR A 159 4.74 1.81 2.58
N ALA A 160 5.01 0.92 1.63
CA ALA A 160 5.01 -0.50 1.91
C ALA A 160 6.08 -0.90 2.94
N ASP A 161 7.29 -0.35 2.85
CA ASP A 161 8.35 -0.57 3.85
C ASP A 161 7.93 -0.03 5.23
N ASP A 162 7.37 1.17 5.31
CA ASP A 162 6.88 1.79 6.56
C ASP A 162 5.82 0.91 7.23
N LEU A 163 4.89 0.33 6.46
CA LEU A 163 3.88 -0.60 6.99
C LEU A 163 4.50 -1.87 7.58
N VAL A 164 5.58 -2.39 6.98
CA VAL A 164 6.33 -3.52 7.56
C VAL A 164 6.92 -3.11 8.91
N GLU A 165 7.54 -1.93 8.99
CA GLU A 165 8.14 -1.42 10.23
C GLU A 165 7.09 -1.18 11.32
N MET A 166 5.89 -0.75 10.95
CA MET A 166 4.77 -0.57 11.87
C MET A 166 4.23 -1.90 12.43
N GLY A 167 4.40 -3.01 11.71
CA GLY A 167 4.04 -4.36 12.17
C GLY A 167 3.18 -5.18 11.21
N VAL A 168 2.82 -4.64 10.04
CA VAL A 168 2.13 -5.42 9.00
C VAL A 168 3.08 -6.49 8.47
N SER A 169 2.56 -7.70 8.23
CA SER A 169 3.40 -8.78 7.71
C SER A 169 3.85 -8.48 6.26
N ARG A 170 5.13 -8.68 5.94
CA ARG A 170 5.71 -8.35 4.62
C ARG A 170 4.95 -8.98 3.45
N ASP A 171 4.47 -10.20 3.61
CA ASP A 171 3.67 -10.95 2.63
C ASP A 171 2.20 -10.49 2.53
N GLN A 172 1.82 -9.44 3.28
CA GLN A 172 0.46 -8.92 3.36
C GLN A 172 0.37 -7.41 3.15
N VAL A 173 1.49 -6.69 3.12
CA VAL A 173 1.50 -5.23 2.93
C VAL A 173 0.86 -4.83 1.61
N GLY A 174 1.21 -5.49 0.52
CA GLY A 174 0.63 -5.21 -0.79
C GLY A 174 -0.89 -5.42 -0.82
N HIS A 175 -1.38 -6.45 -0.11
CA HIS A 175 -2.81 -6.71 0.05
C HIS A 175 -3.51 -5.66 0.93
N VAL A 176 -2.85 -5.16 1.99
CA VAL A 176 -3.40 -4.07 2.81
C VAL A 176 -3.57 -2.81 1.97
N ILE A 177 -2.53 -2.41 1.23
CA ILE A 177 -2.57 -1.25 0.33
C ILE A 177 -3.67 -1.43 -0.73
N GLU A 178 -3.74 -2.60 -1.36
CA GLU A 178 -4.78 -2.93 -2.35
C GLU A 178 -6.19 -2.74 -1.77
N GLU A 179 -6.47 -3.31 -0.59
CA GLU A 179 -7.79 -3.22 0.03
C GLU A 179 -8.13 -1.79 0.48
N THR A 180 -7.19 -1.05 1.05
CA THR A 180 -7.46 0.34 1.46
C THR A 180 -7.65 1.26 0.26
N ALA A 181 -6.91 1.06 -0.83
CA ALA A 181 -7.08 1.80 -2.08
C ALA A 181 -8.47 1.55 -2.69
N LYS A 182 -8.95 0.29 -2.72
CA LYS A 182 -10.33 -0.05 -3.14
C LYS A 182 -11.40 0.68 -2.32
N HIS A 183 -11.08 1.02 -1.07
CA HIS A 183 -11.98 1.70 -0.15
C HIS A 183 -11.78 3.23 -0.13
N GLY A 184 -10.93 3.77 -1.01
CA GLY A 184 -10.74 5.21 -1.21
C GLY A 184 -9.74 5.85 -0.23
N THR A 185 -8.81 5.05 0.30
CA THR A 185 -7.73 5.53 1.17
C THR A 185 -6.37 5.34 0.49
N PRO A 186 -5.66 6.44 0.16
CA PRO A 186 -4.32 6.35 -0.41
C PRO A 186 -3.30 5.88 0.63
N ALA A 187 -2.23 5.23 0.17
CA ALA A 187 -1.21 4.62 1.03
C ALA A 187 -0.56 5.65 1.97
N SER A 188 -0.40 6.90 1.54
CA SER A 188 0.15 7.97 2.37
C SER A 188 -0.70 8.27 3.61
N SER A 189 -2.02 8.40 3.44
CA SER A 189 -2.97 8.63 4.55
C SER A 189 -3.03 7.44 5.50
N LEU A 190 -2.96 6.24 4.94
CA LEU A 190 -2.90 5.01 5.74
C LEU A 190 -1.66 5.00 6.66
N VAL A 191 -0.47 5.21 6.08
CA VAL A 191 0.79 5.21 6.83
C VAL A 191 0.79 6.33 7.88
N GLN A 192 0.35 7.53 7.51
CA GLN A 192 0.27 8.66 8.45
C GLN A 192 -0.66 8.35 9.63
N GLY A 193 -1.89 7.90 9.38
CA GLY A 193 -2.87 7.60 10.44
C GLY A 193 -2.40 6.49 11.38
N LEU A 194 -1.78 5.43 10.84
CA LEU A 194 -1.21 4.36 11.65
C LEU A 194 -0.02 4.84 12.48
N GLY A 195 0.90 5.63 11.90
CA GLY A 195 2.06 6.17 12.58
C GLY A 195 1.67 7.00 13.81
N MET A 196 0.79 7.98 13.63
CA MET A 196 0.37 8.86 14.74
C MET A 196 -0.38 8.09 15.84
N SER A 197 -1.17 7.08 15.47
CA SER A 197 -1.85 6.22 16.44
C SER A 197 -0.88 5.38 17.28
N LEU A 198 0.20 4.89 16.66
CA LEU A 198 1.21 4.09 17.34
C LEU A 198 2.07 4.94 18.27
N GLU A 199 2.44 6.16 17.87
CA GLU A 199 3.12 7.14 18.73
C GLU A 199 2.24 7.47 19.95
N THR A 200 0.96 7.80 19.71
CA THR A 200 -0.01 8.06 20.78
C THR A 200 -0.10 6.88 21.74
N LEU A 201 -0.14 5.64 21.23
CA LEU A 201 -0.18 4.45 22.08
C LEU A 201 1.03 4.36 23.02
N GLU A 202 2.23 4.66 22.52
CA GLU A 202 3.46 4.64 23.32
C GLU A 202 3.38 5.66 24.46
N ASP A 203 2.96 6.89 24.14
CA ASP A 203 2.83 8.00 25.09
C ASP A 203 1.80 7.74 26.19
N ILE A 204 0.67 7.11 25.83
CA ILE A 204 -0.41 6.87 26.79
C ILE A 204 -0.25 5.56 27.56
N SER A 205 0.71 4.71 27.23
CA SER A 205 0.88 3.43 27.92
C SER A 205 1.29 3.62 29.39
N LEU A 206 0.79 2.76 30.29
CA LEU A 206 1.19 2.74 31.71
C LEU A 206 2.49 1.94 31.94
N GLY A 207 3.20 1.58 30.87
CA GLY A 207 4.39 0.75 30.88
C GLY A 207 4.35 -0.38 29.85
N GLU A 208 5.50 -0.99 29.63
CA GLU A 208 5.69 -2.04 28.63
C GLU A 208 6.06 -3.38 29.26
N LEU A 209 5.51 -4.47 28.71
CA LEU A 209 5.88 -5.83 29.07
C LEU A 209 6.18 -6.66 27.84
N LYS A 210 7.24 -7.48 27.87
CA LYS A 210 7.50 -8.45 26.81
C LYS A 210 6.62 -9.69 27.02
N ILE A 211 5.79 -10.00 26.02
CA ILE A 211 4.92 -11.17 26.01
C ILE A 211 5.16 -12.02 24.76
N THR A 212 4.65 -13.25 24.76
CA THR A 212 4.65 -14.10 23.56
C THR A 212 3.24 -14.22 23.02
N VAL A 213 3.06 -13.85 21.75
CA VAL A 213 1.79 -13.98 21.02
C VAL A 213 2.08 -14.76 19.74
N ASP A 214 1.37 -15.87 19.52
CA ASP A 214 1.54 -16.75 18.36
C ASP A 214 3.00 -17.17 18.13
N GLY A 215 3.73 -17.44 19.21
CA GLY A 215 5.13 -17.87 19.17
C GLY A 215 6.15 -16.74 18.92
N LYS A 216 5.70 -15.48 18.76
CA LYS A 216 6.58 -14.32 18.57
C LYS A 216 6.61 -13.45 19.82
N LYS A 217 7.80 -12.96 20.19
CA LYS A 217 7.96 -11.97 21.26
C LYS A 217 7.42 -10.61 20.77
N THR A 218 6.61 -9.95 21.59
CA THR A 218 6.05 -8.62 21.29
C THR A 218 6.00 -7.77 22.55
N THR A 219 5.90 -6.45 22.38
CA THR A 219 5.61 -5.51 23.46
C THR A 219 4.11 -5.45 23.71
N LEU A 220 3.71 -5.61 24.97
CA LEU A 220 2.40 -5.28 25.50
C LEU A 220 2.48 -3.89 26.13
N TYR A 221 1.71 -2.95 25.59
CA TYR A 221 1.51 -1.62 26.12
C TYR A 221 0.39 -1.69 27.16
N LYS A 222 0.76 -1.59 28.42
CA LYS A 222 -0.15 -1.73 29.55
C LYS A 222 -1.17 -0.59 29.54
N LEU A 223 -2.45 -0.94 29.61
CA LEU A 223 -3.56 0.02 29.72
C LEU A 223 -4.20 -0.02 31.12
N GLY A 224 -4.10 -1.14 31.81
CA GLY A 224 -4.61 -1.29 33.18
C GLY A 224 -4.25 -2.63 33.80
N GLU A 225 -4.76 -2.84 35.01
CA GLU A 225 -4.70 -4.11 35.74
C GLU A 225 -6.08 -4.46 36.25
N VAL A 226 -6.37 -5.75 36.33
CA VAL A 226 -7.60 -6.27 36.95
C VAL A 226 -7.23 -7.38 37.92
N GLY A 227 -7.78 -7.32 39.12
CA GLY A 227 -7.60 -8.35 40.15
C GLY A 227 -8.93 -8.91 40.60
N LEU A 228 -9.01 -10.23 40.74
CA LEU A 228 -10.17 -10.91 41.36
C LEU A 228 -10.07 -10.91 42.89
N ASP A 229 -8.84 -10.86 43.40
CA ASP A 229 -8.46 -10.77 44.80
C ASP A 229 -7.03 -10.20 44.90
N ASP A 230 -6.51 -10.00 46.12
CA ASP A 230 -5.17 -9.46 46.37
C ASP A 230 -4.03 -10.35 45.81
N SER A 231 -4.32 -11.61 45.47
CA SER A 231 -3.34 -12.60 45.03
C SER A 231 -3.27 -12.80 43.51
N THR A 232 -4.36 -12.50 42.79
CA THR A 232 -4.47 -12.72 41.35
C THR A 232 -4.67 -11.40 40.61
N LYS A 233 -3.59 -10.87 40.02
CA LYS A 233 -3.62 -9.68 39.16
C LYS A 233 -3.29 -10.05 37.72
N TYR A 234 -4.15 -9.65 36.80
CA TYR A 234 -3.95 -9.74 35.35
C TYR A 234 -3.57 -8.37 34.82
N VAL A 235 -2.51 -8.30 34.01
CA VAL A 235 -2.17 -7.09 33.27
C VAL A 235 -2.96 -7.10 31.97
N VAL A 236 -3.66 -6.00 31.70
CA VAL A 236 -4.45 -5.82 30.47
C VAL A 236 -3.82 -4.68 29.69
N GLY A 237 -3.54 -4.94 28.42
CA GLY A 237 -2.93 -3.95 27.54
C GLY A 237 -3.34 -4.13 26.10
N THR A 238 -2.64 -3.44 25.21
CA THR A 238 -2.74 -3.63 23.77
C THR A 238 -1.35 -3.88 23.19
N ILE A 239 -1.31 -4.35 21.95
CA ILE A 239 -0.08 -4.55 21.17
C ILE A 239 -0.19 -3.70 19.90
N LYS A 240 0.94 -3.27 19.31
CA LYS A 240 0.94 -2.67 17.96
C LYS A 240 0.16 -3.59 17.00
N GLY A 241 0.55 -4.86 17.02
CA GLY A 241 -0.16 -5.92 16.33
C GLY A 241 0.16 -5.96 14.84
N ASP A 242 -0.81 -6.45 14.08
CA ASP A 242 -0.72 -6.66 12.64
C ASP A 242 -2.13 -6.58 12.04
N GLN A 243 -2.32 -6.94 10.78
CA GLN A 243 -3.62 -6.94 10.11
C GLN A 243 -4.68 -7.89 10.72
N LYS A 244 -4.32 -8.74 11.69
CA LYS A 244 -5.20 -9.74 12.33
C LYS A 244 -5.51 -9.44 13.80
N LYS A 245 -4.73 -8.60 14.48
CA LYS A 245 -4.89 -8.28 15.92
C LYS A 245 -4.18 -6.98 16.33
N GLY A 246 -4.56 -6.44 17.48
CA GLY A 246 -3.92 -5.26 18.07
C GLY A 246 -4.41 -3.96 17.45
N LEU A 247 -3.68 -2.88 17.70
CA LEU A 247 -4.06 -1.54 17.25
C LEU A 247 -4.15 -1.44 15.72
N ILE A 248 -3.17 -1.99 15.01
CA ILE A 248 -3.15 -1.97 13.53
C ILE A 248 -4.41 -2.64 12.96
N HIS A 249 -4.82 -3.78 13.51
CA HIS A 249 -6.05 -4.44 13.08
C HIS A 249 -7.29 -3.58 13.31
N ILE A 250 -7.38 -2.91 14.46
CA ILE A 250 -8.50 -2.03 14.80
C ILE A 250 -8.62 -0.93 13.76
N LEU A 251 -7.52 -0.23 13.49
CA LEU A 251 -7.49 0.88 12.54
C LEU A 251 -7.76 0.38 11.11
N LEU A 252 -7.02 -0.63 10.65
CA LEU A 252 -7.22 -1.18 9.30
C LEU A 252 -8.66 -1.62 9.07
N ARG A 253 -9.22 -2.43 9.98
CA ARG A 253 -10.53 -3.05 9.75
C ARG A 253 -11.70 -2.13 10.09
N HIS A 254 -11.63 -1.43 11.22
CA HIS A 254 -12.75 -0.68 11.79
C HIS A 254 -12.66 0.83 11.54
N VAL A 255 -11.57 1.34 10.98
CA VAL A 255 -11.49 2.71 10.45
C VAL A 255 -11.44 2.67 8.93
N TRP A 256 -10.47 1.95 8.35
CA TRP A 256 -10.16 2.00 6.91
C TRP A 256 -10.84 0.93 6.05
N GLY A 257 -11.57 0.00 6.66
CA GLY A 257 -12.39 -0.97 5.93
C GLY A 257 -11.67 -2.20 5.38
N TYR A 258 -10.44 -2.48 5.81
CA TYR A 258 -9.69 -3.67 5.41
C TYR A 258 -10.47 -4.98 5.61
N GLU A 259 -10.55 -5.79 4.55
CA GLU A 259 -11.28 -7.06 4.49
C GLU A 259 -12.77 -6.95 4.92
N MET A 260 -13.43 -5.81 4.71
CA MET A 260 -14.86 -5.70 5.04
C MET A 260 -15.75 -6.51 4.09
N THR A 261 -15.28 -6.79 2.87
CA THR A 261 -15.96 -7.63 1.88
C THR A 261 -15.54 -9.09 1.98
N SER A 262 -14.79 -9.49 3.01
CA SER A 262 -14.35 -10.89 3.18
C SER A 262 -15.50 -11.82 3.55
N PRO A 263 -15.66 -12.99 2.90
CA PRO A 263 -16.71 -13.94 3.27
C PRO A 263 -16.49 -14.53 4.68
N LYS A 264 -15.26 -14.52 5.19
CA LYS A 264 -14.91 -15.00 6.53
C LYS A 264 -15.32 -14.03 7.64
N LYS A 265 -15.69 -12.81 7.26
CA LYS A 265 -15.72 -11.61 8.11
C LYS A 265 -16.89 -10.72 7.67
N PRO A 266 -18.13 -11.27 7.67
CA PRO A 266 -19.23 -10.72 6.88
C PRO A 266 -19.88 -9.45 7.47
N VAL A 267 -19.47 -9.06 8.68
CA VAL A 267 -19.88 -7.81 9.34
C VAL A 267 -18.64 -7.01 9.69
N THR A 268 -18.71 -5.71 9.48
CA THR A 268 -17.77 -4.78 10.09
C THR A 268 -18.51 -3.52 10.54
N ALA A 269 -18.35 -3.16 11.80
CA ALA A 269 -18.78 -1.87 12.34
C ALA A 269 -17.61 -0.89 12.32
N PHE A 270 -17.90 0.38 12.11
CA PHE A 270 -16.90 1.41 11.91
C PHE A 270 -16.85 2.43 13.04
N TRP A 271 -15.63 2.83 13.39
CA TRP A 271 -15.39 4.02 14.18
C TRP A 271 -15.70 5.27 13.35
N PRO A 272 -16.55 6.18 13.85
CA PRO A 272 -16.95 7.37 13.11
C PRO A 272 -15.88 8.48 13.15
N LEU A 273 -14.92 8.45 12.22
CA LEU A 273 -13.86 9.46 12.06
C LEU A 273 -14.16 10.46 10.91
N GLY A 274 -15.31 10.35 10.27
CA GLY A 274 -15.60 11.16 9.08
C GLY A 274 -14.85 10.71 7.84
N GLN A 275 -14.36 9.47 7.82
CA GLN A 275 -13.70 8.87 6.67
C GLN A 275 -14.71 8.49 5.59
N ARG A 276 -14.24 8.45 4.34
CA ARG A 276 -14.99 7.94 3.20
C ARG A 276 -14.63 6.48 2.99
N ILE A 277 -15.64 5.64 2.83
CA ILE A 277 -15.48 4.20 2.60
C ILE A 277 -16.23 3.83 1.33
N MET A 278 -15.50 3.32 0.34
CA MET A 278 -16.09 2.85 -0.91
C MET A 278 -16.38 1.34 -0.85
N VAL A 279 -17.61 0.92 -1.15
CA VAL A 279 -17.99 -0.51 -1.21
C VAL A 279 -18.90 -0.73 -2.40
N ASN A 280 -18.60 -1.74 -3.23
CA ASN A 280 -19.38 -2.07 -4.43
C ASN A 280 -19.61 -0.86 -5.37
N GLY A 281 -18.63 0.06 -5.46
CA GLY A 281 -18.75 1.28 -6.26
C GLY A 281 -19.53 2.42 -5.60
N GLU A 282 -20.11 2.21 -4.41
CA GLU A 282 -20.80 3.23 -3.65
C GLU A 282 -19.87 3.84 -2.60
N VAL A 283 -19.74 5.18 -2.61
CA VAL A 283 -19.00 5.91 -1.59
C VAL A 283 -19.93 6.22 -0.42
N LYS A 284 -19.58 5.73 0.77
CA LYS A 284 -20.23 6.08 2.03
C LYS A 284 -19.37 7.06 2.81
N GLN A 285 -19.91 8.26 3.06
CA GLN A 285 -19.36 9.17 4.05
C GLN A 285 -19.78 8.69 5.44
N LEU A 286 -18.83 8.26 6.26
CA LEU A 286 -19.12 7.88 7.64
C LEU A 286 -19.32 9.14 8.50
N PRO A 287 -20.13 9.06 9.57
CA PRO A 287 -20.24 10.14 10.54
C PRO A 287 -18.88 10.48 11.15
N LYS A 288 -18.75 11.72 11.63
CA LYS A 288 -17.58 12.18 12.37
C LYS A 288 -17.96 12.43 13.82
N VAL A 289 -17.32 11.69 14.72
CA VAL A 289 -17.40 11.85 16.18
C VAL A 289 -16.00 12.11 16.72
N PHE A 290 -15.01 11.35 16.25
CA PHE A 290 -13.60 11.59 16.55
C PHE A 290 -12.97 12.46 15.47
N ASN A 291 -12.03 13.32 15.87
CA ASN A 291 -11.33 14.22 14.97
C ASN A 291 -10.12 13.56 14.30
N SER A 292 -9.57 12.53 14.93
CA SER A 292 -8.38 11.81 14.47
C SER A 292 -8.27 10.41 15.09
N GLU A 293 -7.37 9.58 14.56
CA GLU A 293 -7.10 8.24 15.07
C GLU A 293 -6.46 8.26 16.47
N GLU A 294 -5.68 9.30 16.81
CA GLU A 294 -5.11 9.50 18.14
C GLU A 294 -6.23 9.69 19.19
N GLU A 295 -7.23 10.53 18.88
CA GLU A 295 -8.39 10.73 19.75
C GLU A 295 -9.14 9.41 20.00
N LEU A 296 -9.26 8.57 18.97
CA LEU A 296 -9.83 7.23 19.11
C LEU A 296 -8.98 6.35 20.04
N VAL A 297 -7.65 6.39 19.93
CA VAL A 297 -6.75 5.59 20.78
C VAL A 297 -6.84 6.03 22.25
N GLU A 298 -6.90 7.33 22.52
CA GLU A 298 -7.12 7.87 23.88
C GLU A 298 -8.48 7.44 24.44
N PHE A 299 -9.53 7.55 23.65
CA PHE A 299 -10.87 7.10 24.01
C PHE A 299 -10.87 5.60 24.37
N LEU A 300 -10.25 4.75 23.54
CA LEU A 300 -10.16 3.31 23.81
C LEU A 300 -9.40 3.03 25.11
N LYS A 301 -8.34 3.78 25.42
CA LYS A 301 -7.65 3.68 26.71
C LYS A 301 -8.57 4.04 27.87
N GLU A 302 -9.35 5.11 27.77
CA GLU A 302 -10.29 5.51 28.82
C GLU A 302 -11.35 4.41 29.06
N VAL A 303 -11.96 3.91 27.99
CA VAL A 303 -12.97 2.84 28.05
C VAL A 303 -12.38 1.60 28.71
N VAL A 304 -11.20 1.14 28.27
CA VAL A 304 -10.52 -0.02 28.88
C VAL A 304 -10.25 0.23 30.36
N ASN A 305 -9.68 1.38 30.72
CA ASN A 305 -9.32 1.69 32.11
C ASN A 305 -10.55 1.72 33.03
N LYS A 306 -11.65 2.36 32.62
CA LYS A 306 -12.89 2.37 33.41
C LYS A 306 -13.55 1.00 33.45
N ALA A 307 -13.58 0.27 32.33
CA ALA A 307 -14.16 -1.07 32.29
C ALA A 307 -13.42 -2.02 33.25
N LEU A 308 -12.09 -1.95 33.34
CA LEU A 308 -11.30 -2.81 34.24
C LEU A 308 -11.53 -2.50 35.73
N LYS A 309 -12.07 -1.33 36.07
CA LYS A 309 -12.42 -0.94 37.45
C LYS A 309 -13.87 -1.26 37.83
N ASP A 310 -14.72 -1.49 36.84
CA ASP A 310 -16.11 -1.90 37.07
C ASP A 310 -16.16 -3.40 37.40
N PRO A 311 -16.72 -3.80 38.55
CA PRO A 311 -16.74 -5.21 38.98
C PRO A 311 -17.39 -6.18 37.97
N ASP A 312 -18.41 -5.74 37.24
CA ASP A 312 -19.15 -6.61 36.31
C ASP A 312 -18.32 -6.94 35.07
N TYR A 313 -17.47 -6.02 34.63
CA TYR A 313 -16.54 -6.26 33.52
C TYR A 313 -15.26 -6.93 34.02
N ALA A 314 -14.72 -6.49 35.16
CA ALA A 314 -13.51 -7.03 35.77
C ALA A 314 -13.62 -8.53 36.05
N SER A 315 -14.77 -8.98 36.58
CA SER A 315 -15.03 -10.40 36.91
C SER A 315 -14.97 -11.34 35.71
N LYS A 316 -15.09 -10.83 34.47
CA LYS A 316 -14.94 -11.64 33.25
C LYS A 316 -13.49 -12.07 32.99
N PHE A 317 -12.51 -11.41 33.59
CA PHE A 317 -11.11 -11.82 33.54
C PHE A 317 -10.84 -12.93 34.57
N ASN A 318 -11.33 -14.14 34.28
CA ASN A 318 -11.28 -15.30 35.18
C ASN A 318 -10.14 -16.30 34.87
N GLY A 319 -9.13 -15.86 34.14
CA GLY A 319 -8.00 -16.70 33.70
C GLY A 319 -8.25 -17.49 32.41
N GLY A 320 -9.45 -17.41 31.83
CA GLY A 320 -9.79 -18.00 30.53
C GLY A 320 -8.97 -17.45 29.34
N GLY A 321 -9.04 -18.13 28.19
CA GLY A 321 -8.23 -17.77 27.02
C GLY A 321 -8.71 -16.54 26.23
N LYS A 322 -10.00 -16.18 26.36
CA LYS A 322 -10.65 -15.08 25.64
C LYS A 322 -11.63 -14.38 26.57
N VAL A 323 -11.64 -13.05 26.52
CA VAL A 323 -12.61 -12.21 27.24
C VAL A 323 -13.27 -11.28 26.23
N VAL A 324 -14.59 -11.17 26.28
CA VAL A 324 -15.36 -10.22 25.46
C VAL A 324 -16.14 -9.31 26.41
N LEU A 325 -15.89 -8.02 26.30
CA LEU A 325 -16.61 -7.00 27.05
C LEU A 325 -17.48 -6.21 26.08
N THR A 326 -18.79 -6.35 26.23
CA THR A 326 -19.76 -5.42 25.64
C THR A 326 -19.96 -4.30 26.65
N VAL A 327 -19.36 -3.14 26.39
CA VAL A 327 -19.23 -2.03 27.33
C VAL A 327 -20.27 -0.97 27.03
N ASP A 328 -21.24 -0.81 27.93
CA ASP A 328 -22.13 0.35 27.97
C ASP A 328 -21.35 1.59 28.45
N LEU A 329 -21.24 2.60 27.58
CA LEU A 329 -20.47 3.81 27.86
C LEU A 329 -21.15 4.68 28.94
N LYS A 330 -22.49 4.75 28.96
CA LYS A 330 -23.24 5.51 29.96
C LYS A 330 -23.03 4.93 31.35
N LYS A 331 -22.98 3.59 31.48
CA LYS A 331 -22.67 2.91 32.74
C LYS A 331 -21.31 3.34 33.30
N LEU A 332 -20.32 3.56 32.44
CA LEU A 332 -18.98 4.01 32.82
C LEU A 332 -18.85 5.54 32.96
N GLY A 333 -19.94 6.29 32.82
CA GLY A 333 -19.93 7.75 32.81
C GLY A 333 -19.07 8.32 31.67
N ILE A 334 -18.95 7.60 30.56
CA ILE A 334 -18.29 8.04 29.33
C ILE A 334 -19.41 8.51 28.39
N ASN A 335 -19.39 9.79 28.04
CA ASN A 335 -20.37 10.38 27.13
C ASN A 335 -19.67 10.75 25.83
N VAL A 336 -19.93 9.98 24.79
CA VAL A 336 -19.48 10.26 23.43
C VAL A 336 -20.71 10.34 22.54
N GLU A 337 -20.87 11.45 21.82
CA GLU A 337 -22.08 11.68 21.03
C GLU A 337 -22.25 10.58 19.96
N GLY A 338 -23.40 9.93 20.00
CA GLY A 338 -23.81 8.97 18.99
C GLY A 338 -23.13 7.61 19.03
N ILE A 339 -22.36 7.31 20.08
CA ILE A 339 -21.87 5.97 20.42
C ILE A 339 -22.36 5.63 21.82
N GLU A 340 -22.97 4.46 21.97
CA GLU A 340 -23.51 4.00 23.26
C GLU A 340 -22.80 2.75 23.79
N GLU A 341 -22.32 1.90 22.89
CA GLU A 341 -21.76 0.61 23.25
C GLU A 341 -20.52 0.29 22.40
N VAL A 342 -19.50 -0.26 23.06
CA VAL A 342 -18.25 -0.71 22.45
C VAL A 342 -17.99 -2.15 22.83
N GLU A 343 -17.63 -2.98 21.86
CA GLU A 343 -17.13 -4.32 22.13
C GLU A 343 -15.59 -4.32 22.17
N LEU A 344 -15.04 -4.85 23.27
CA LEU A 344 -13.61 -5.08 23.45
C LEU A 344 -13.34 -6.58 23.52
N VAL A 345 -12.49 -7.08 22.62
CA VAL A 345 -12.11 -8.50 22.59
C VAL A 345 -10.67 -8.66 23.01
N PHE A 346 -10.45 -9.35 24.13
CA PHE A 346 -9.13 -9.65 24.66
C PHE A 346 -8.78 -11.12 24.50
N LEU A 347 -7.49 -11.39 24.31
CA LEU A 347 -6.93 -12.73 24.33
C LEU A 347 -5.84 -12.82 25.39
N LYS A 348 -5.76 -13.98 26.04
CA LYS A 348 -4.69 -14.27 26.98
C LYS A 348 -3.41 -14.61 26.23
N ALA A 349 -2.31 -13.97 26.58
CA ALA A 349 -1.00 -14.29 26.04
C ALA A 349 -0.54 -15.68 26.53
N LYS A 350 0.05 -16.46 25.63
CA LYS A 350 0.39 -17.86 25.91
C LYS A 350 1.44 -17.92 27.03
N GLY A 351 1.15 -18.72 28.06
CA GLY A 351 2.07 -18.92 29.18
C GLY A 351 2.22 -17.71 30.12
N SER A 352 1.31 -16.73 30.07
CA SER A 352 1.32 -15.59 30.99
C SER A 352 -0.06 -15.34 31.60
N SER A 353 -0.10 -14.47 32.62
CA SER A 353 -1.33 -13.88 33.17
C SER A 353 -1.72 -12.57 32.46
N ASN A 354 -1.17 -12.29 31.27
CA ASN A 354 -1.42 -11.03 30.59
C ASN A 354 -2.46 -11.19 29.50
N TYR A 355 -3.36 -10.21 29.38
CA TYR A 355 -4.31 -10.10 28.29
C TYR A 355 -3.92 -8.95 27.37
N TYR A 356 -4.10 -9.17 26.07
CA TYR A 356 -3.94 -8.13 25.07
C TYR A 356 -5.25 -7.90 24.31
N LEU A 357 -5.52 -6.63 23.99
CA LEU A 357 -6.63 -6.23 23.14
C LEU A 357 -6.38 -6.77 21.73
N LYS A 358 -7.24 -7.68 21.28
CA LYS A 358 -7.20 -8.24 19.93
C LYS A 358 -7.88 -7.29 18.94
N THR A 359 -9.07 -6.81 19.29
CA THR A 359 -9.84 -5.86 18.49
C THR A 359 -10.80 -5.07 19.39
N ALA A 360 -11.25 -3.92 18.91
CA ALA A 360 -12.23 -3.05 19.52
C ALA A 360 -13.06 -2.37 18.42
N TYR A 361 -14.38 -2.35 18.59
CA TYR A 361 -15.28 -1.69 17.64
C TYR A 361 -16.59 -1.27 18.32
N PRO A 362 -17.24 -0.21 17.83
CA PRO A 362 -18.54 0.20 18.35
C PRO A 362 -19.62 -0.79 17.89
N THR A 363 -20.62 -1.04 18.73
CA THR A 363 -21.72 -1.99 18.45
C THR A 363 -23.10 -1.34 18.53
N ARG A 364 -23.23 -0.18 19.18
CA ARG A 364 -24.50 0.56 19.29
C ARG A 364 -24.27 2.07 19.32
N GLY A 365 -25.18 2.81 18.69
CA GLY A 365 -25.23 4.27 18.62
C GLY A 365 -25.71 4.78 17.26
N ASN A 366 -26.38 5.94 17.24
CA ASN A 366 -26.93 6.52 16.01
C ASN A 366 -25.88 7.08 15.03
N LYS A 367 -24.60 7.11 15.42
CA LYS A 367 -23.44 7.45 14.58
C LYS A 367 -22.59 6.22 14.24
N VAL A 368 -22.99 5.04 14.69
CA VAL A 368 -22.30 3.79 14.42
C VAL A 368 -22.89 3.16 13.16
N LEU A 369 -22.05 3.03 12.14
CA LEU A 369 -22.41 2.36 10.90
C LEU A 369 -21.79 0.97 10.83
N GLU A 370 -22.59 0.04 10.34
CA GLU A 370 -22.22 -1.34 10.09
C GLU A 370 -22.44 -1.65 8.61
N TYR A 371 -21.46 -2.32 8.00
CA TYR A 371 -21.61 -2.90 6.68
C TYR A 371 -21.86 -4.41 6.81
N ARG A 372 -22.94 -4.88 6.19
CA ARG A 372 -23.34 -6.29 6.15
C ARG A 372 -23.10 -6.86 4.77
N LYS A 373 -22.06 -7.67 4.63
CA LYS A 373 -21.67 -8.25 3.34
C LYS A 373 -22.80 -9.09 2.70
N TRP A 374 -23.55 -9.88 3.47
CA TRP A 374 -24.55 -10.79 2.90
C TRP A 374 -25.74 -10.07 2.27
N SER A 375 -26.10 -8.88 2.76
CA SER A 375 -27.16 -8.06 2.19
C SER A 375 -26.62 -6.89 1.35
N SER A 376 -25.31 -6.64 1.38
CA SER A 376 -24.67 -5.47 0.75
C SER A 376 -25.26 -4.15 1.25
N GLU A 377 -25.63 -4.10 2.53
CA GLU A 377 -26.32 -2.95 3.13
C GLU A 377 -25.48 -2.25 4.20
N TRP A 378 -25.66 -0.94 4.26
CA TRP A 378 -25.24 -0.10 5.38
C TRP A 378 -26.37 0.03 6.39
N VAL A 379 -26.10 -0.28 7.65
CA VAL A 379 -27.08 -0.21 8.74
C VAL A 379 -26.54 0.70 9.84
N VAL A 380 -27.41 1.55 10.38
CA VAL A 380 -27.11 2.25 11.65
C VAL A 380 -27.42 1.29 12.78
N THR A 381 -26.46 1.01 13.64
CA THR A 381 -26.65 0.11 14.79
C THR A 381 -27.26 0.92 15.93
N GLY A 382 -28.58 1.13 15.91
CA GLY A 382 -29.29 1.99 16.87
C GLY A 382 -30.44 1.27 17.56
#